data_AF-A0A8T5UG42-F1
#
_entry.id   AF-A0A8T5UG42-F1
#
_cell.length_a   1.000
_cell.length_b   1.000
_cell.length_c   1.000
_cell.angle_alpha   90.00
_cell.angle_beta   90.00
_cell.angle_gamma   90.00
#
_symmetry.space_group_name_H-M   'P 1'
#
loop_
_entity.id
_entity.type
_entity.pdbx_description
1 polymer ?
#
loop_
_entity_poly.entity_id
_entity_poly.type
_entity_poly.pdbx_seq_one_letter_code
_entity_poly.pdbx_strand_id
1 'polypeptide(L)'
;MNEKKIFPDYKPKISPDTISDYIRRPNKVYEIIGKIGDLHISKLNNILALFNNYEKKAKKNVGKYEEGNVAIGADQFQYYPSEEELVVSELGKMILQLIESYSKQQLKTLKLRYNLKSQQIRFYEMSFRHVDVMGSGRFFYADKAAKETIIEL
;
A
#
# COMPACT_ATOMS: atom_id res chain seq x y z
N MET A 1 -29.63 0.92 -19.80
CA MET A 1 -30.29 1.96 -18.98
C MET A 1 -29.21 2.91 -18.48
N ASN A 2 -29.36 4.22 -18.64
CA ASN A 2 -28.36 5.19 -18.13
C ASN A 2 -28.47 5.26 -16.60
N GLU A 3 -27.46 4.79 -15.87
CA GLU A 3 -27.41 4.79 -14.40
C GLU A 3 -27.66 6.17 -13.78
N LYS A 4 -27.26 7.24 -14.50
CA LYS A 4 -27.52 8.64 -14.15
C LYS A 4 -29.00 9.02 -14.02
N LYS A 5 -29.93 8.24 -14.59
CA LYS A 5 -31.37 8.53 -14.51
C LYS A 5 -32.04 8.04 -13.21
N ILE A 6 -31.38 7.18 -12.44
CA ILE A 6 -31.96 6.55 -11.24
C ILE A 6 -31.34 7.13 -9.96
N PHE A 7 -30.05 7.47 -10.00
CA PHE A 7 -29.34 8.04 -8.86
C PHE A 7 -28.62 9.33 -9.30
N PRO A 8 -29.31 10.48 -9.29
CA PRO A 8 -28.76 11.74 -9.82
C PRO A 8 -27.49 12.19 -9.08
N ASP A 9 -27.33 11.81 -7.81
CA ASP A 9 -26.19 12.16 -6.97
C ASP A 9 -25.05 11.13 -7.02
N TYR A 10 -25.26 9.97 -7.66
CA TYR A 10 -24.25 8.93 -7.72
C TYR A 10 -23.14 9.31 -8.70
N LYS A 11 -21.90 9.33 -8.18
CA LYS A 11 -20.69 9.51 -8.98
C LYS A 11 -19.80 8.27 -8.82
N PRO A 12 -19.61 7.48 -9.89
CA PRO A 12 -18.69 6.35 -9.83
C PRO A 12 -17.27 6.85 -9.58
N LYS A 13 -16.49 6.11 -8.78
CA LYS A 13 -15.07 6.40 -8.59
C LYS A 13 -14.32 5.93 -9.83
N ILE A 14 -13.64 6.86 -10.48
CA ILE A 14 -12.83 6.60 -11.68
C ILE A 14 -11.33 6.62 -11.39
N SER A 15 -10.93 7.13 -10.22
CA SER A 15 -9.55 7.10 -9.74
C SER A 15 -9.20 5.71 -9.20
N PRO A 16 -7.94 5.26 -9.28
CA PRO A 16 -7.50 4.05 -8.60
C PRO A 16 -7.86 4.02 -7.10
N ASP A 17 -8.13 2.83 -6.58
CA ASP A 17 -8.32 2.62 -5.16
C ASP A 17 -6.97 2.64 -4.45
N THR A 18 -6.91 3.39 -3.35
CA THR A 18 -5.68 3.60 -2.61
C THR A 18 -5.90 3.30 -1.14
N ILE A 19 -4.80 3.27 -0.39
CA ILE A 19 -4.84 3.20 1.06
C ILE A 19 -5.67 4.34 1.68
N SER A 20 -5.71 5.51 0.99
CA SER A 20 -6.53 6.68 1.37
C SER A 20 -8.03 6.40 1.38
N ASP A 21 -8.46 5.47 0.54
CA ASP A 21 -9.86 5.08 0.45
C ASP A 21 -10.20 3.99 1.47
N TYR A 22 -9.24 3.11 1.78
CA TYR A 22 -9.42 2.00 2.72
C TYR A 22 -9.39 2.46 4.19
N ILE A 23 -8.45 3.33 4.57
CA ILE A 23 -8.27 3.76 5.96
C ILE A 23 -8.80 5.18 6.19
N ARG A 24 -9.66 5.35 7.20
CA ARG A 24 -10.14 6.66 7.63
C ARG A 24 -9.05 7.49 8.32
N ARG A 25 -9.06 8.80 8.11
CA ARG A 25 -8.17 9.74 8.82
C ARG A 25 -8.80 10.21 10.15
N PRO A 26 -8.00 10.50 11.19
CA PRO A 26 -6.55 10.31 11.27
C PRO A 26 -6.18 8.84 11.50
N ASN A 27 -5.07 8.40 10.90
CA ASN A 27 -4.53 7.05 11.13
C ASN A 27 -2.99 7.10 11.13
N LYS A 28 -2.38 6.30 12.00
CA LYS A 28 -0.93 6.20 12.21
C LYS A 28 -0.15 5.89 10.93
N VAL A 29 -0.74 5.13 10.00
CA VAL A 29 -0.14 4.84 8.70
C VAL A 29 0.17 6.14 7.94
N TYR A 30 -0.77 7.09 7.91
CA TYR A 30 -0.54 8.40 7.27
C TYR A 30 0.48 9.24 8.02
N GLU A 31 0.55 9.15 9.35
CA GLU A 31 1.56 9.88 10.11
C GLU A 31 2.98 9.38 9.80
N ILE A 32 3.14 8.08 9.62
CA ILE A 32 4.44 7.47 9.29
C ILE A 32 4.84 7.82 7.86
N ILE A 33 3.93 7.63 6.91
CA ILE A 33 4.18 7.93 5.50
C ILE A 33 4.39 9.43 5.30
N GLY A 34 3.58 10.27 5.95
CA GLY A 34 3.65 11.72 5.85
C GLY A 34 4.98 12.31 6.34
N LYS A 35 5.65 11.66 7.30
CA LYS A 35 7.00 12.06 7.76
C LYS A 35 8.07 11.95 6.68
N ILE A 36 7.84 11.15 5.64
CA ILE A 36 8.75 11.03 4.50
C ILE A 36 8.62 12.26 3.61
N GLY A 37 7.39 12.79 3.42
CA GLY A 37 7.10 13.87 2.47
C GLY A 37 7.41 13.44 1.03
N ASP A 38 7.93 14.37 0.21
CA ASP A 38 8.19 14.10 -1.20
C ASP A 38 9.22 12.99 -1.42
N LEU A 39 8.93 12.09 -2.35
CA LEU A 39 9.76 10.93 -2.64
C LEU A 39 11.03 11.37 -3.39
N HIS A 40 12.19 11.21 -2.75
CA HIS A 40 13.49 11.57 -3.33
C HIS A 40 14.59 10.59 -2.87
N ILE A 41 15.58 10.34 -3.73
CA ILE A 41 16.63 9.34 -3.47
C ILE A 41 17.44 9.60 -2.20
N SER A 42 17.63 10.87 -1.83
CA SER A 42 18.32 11.24 -0.58
C SER A 42 17.61 10.75 0.67
N LYS A 43 16.30 10.46 0.59
CA LYS A 43 15.49 9.93 1.70
C LYS A 43 15.51 8.41 1.77
N LEU A 44 16.08 7.72 0.78
CA LEU A 44 16.03 6.25 0.70
C LEU A 44 16.56 5.57 1.96
N ASN A 45 17.67 6.04 2.55
CA ASN A 45 18.18 5.51 3.82
C ASN A 45 17.14 5.58 4.96
N ASN A 46 16.39 6.68 5.06
CA ASN A 46 15.34 6.83 6.07
C ASN A 46 14.16 5.88 5.78
N ILE A 47 13.74 5.80 4.51
CA ILE A 47 12.67 4.89 4.08
C ILE A 47 13.05 3.44 4.39
N LEU A 48 14.30 3.02 4.13
CA LEU A 48 14.82 1.70 4.44
C LEU A 48 14.87 1.42 5.94
N ALA A 49 15.28 2.41 6.75
CA ALA A 49 15.30 2.27 8.20
C ALA A 49 13.88 2.09 8.77
N LEU A 50 12.91 2.87 8.27
CA LEU A 50 11.50 2.73 8.62
C LEU A 50 10.96 1.38 8.16
N PHE A 51 11.25 0.97 6.92
CA PHE A 51 10.83 -0.32 6.37
C PHE A 51 11.31 -1.46 7.25
N ASN A 52 12.62 -1.53 7.55
CA ASN A 52 13.21 -2.60 8.38
C ASN A 52 12.63 -2.64 9.81
N ASN A 53 12.24 -1.49 10.36
CA ASN A 53 11.59 -1.42 11.67
C ASN A 53 10.16 -1.97 11.60
N TYR A 54 9.37 -1.51 10.63
CA TYR A 54 7.98 -1.92 10.49
C TYR A 54 7.82 -3.35 9.98
N GLU A 55 8.74 -3.85 9.16
CA GLU A 55 8.76 -5.25 8.72
C GLU A 55 8.86 -6.20 9.92
N LYS A 56 9.73 -5.90 10.88
CA LYS A 56 9.85 -6.67 12.14
C LYS A 56 8.57 -6.62 12.98
N LYS A 57 7.84 -5.51 12.95
CA LYS A 57 6.57 -5.36 13.69
C LYS A 57 5.42 -6.05 12.97
N ALA A 58 5.34 -5.94 11.64
CA ALA A 58 4.36 -6.62 10.80
C ALA A 58 4.46 -8.15 10.95
N LYS A 59 5.67 -8.70 11.04
CA LYS A 59 5.87 -10.14 11.33
C LYS A 59 5.30 -10.59 12.68
N LYS A 60 5.18 -9.67 13.65
CA LYS A 60 4.57 -9.96 14.96
C LYS A 60 3.06 -9.70 14.97
N ASN A 61 2.60 -8.76 14.17
CA ASN A 61 1.22 -8.32 14.05
C ASN A 61 0.73 -8.55 12.62
N VAL A 62 0.58 -9.81 12.22
CA VAL A 62 0.08 -10.15 10.89
C VAL A 62 -1.44 -9.95 10.86
N GLY A 63 -1.95 -9.38 9.78
CA GLY A 63 -3.37 -9.32 9.49
C GLY A 63 -4.00 -10.70 9.35
N LYS A 64 -5.33 -10.74 9.27
CA LYS A 64 -6.08 -12.00 9.28
C LYS A 64 -7.13 -12.04 8.19
N TYR A 65 -7.44 -13.26 7.76
CA TYR A 65 -8.62 -13.54 6.97
C TYR A 65 -9.81 -13.74 7.91
N GLU A 66 -10.90 -13.06 7.62
CA GLU A 66 -12.17 -13.23 8.33
C GLU A 66 -13.30 -13.47 7.33
N GLU A 67 -14.42 -13.98 7.82
CA GLU A 67 -15.62 -14.11 6.99
C GLU A 67 -16.07 -12.73 6.52
N GLY A 68 -16.12 -12.55 5.20
CA GLY A 68 -16.55 -11.30 4.60
C GLY A 68 -18.07 -11.24 4.44
N ASN A 69 -18.63 -10.04 4.53
CA ASN A 69 -20.03 -9.83 4.22
C ASN A 69 -20.25 -9.80 2.70
N VAL A 70 -20.51 -10.97 2.12
CA VAL A 70 -20.74 -11.15 0.68
C VAL A 70 -21.92 -10.33 0.17
N ALA A 71 -22.93 -10.05 1.02
CA ALA A 71 -24.09 -9.24 0.63
C ALA A 71 -23.72 -7.79 0.29
N ILE A 72 -22.57 -7.30 0.77
CA ILE A 72 -22.02 -5.97 0.42
C ILE A 72 -20.79 -6.07 -0.49
N GLY A 73 -20.51 -7.23 -1.10
CA GLY A 73 -19.46 -7.41 -2.09
C GLY A 73 -18.06 -7.72 -1.55
N ALA A 74 -17.96 -8.11 -0.27
CA ALA A 74 -16.74 -8.69 0.27
C ALA A 74 -16.52 -10.10 -0.32
N ASP A 75 -15.27 -10.56 -0.36
CA ASP A 75 -14.99 -11.97 -0.62
C ASP A 75 -15.44 -12.83 0.55
N GLN A 76 -15.70 -14.13 0.32
CA GLN A 76 -16.11 -15.05 1.39
C GLN A 76 -15.09 -15.06 2.54
N PHE A 77 -13.79 -15.00 2.21
CA PHE A 77 -12.70 -14.84 3.16
C PHE A 77 -11.94 -13.56 2.84
N GLN A 78 -12.29 -12.49 3.53
CA GLN A 78 -11.73 -11.15 3.31
C GLN A 78 -10.48 -10.95 4.16
N TYR A 79 -9.40 -10.46 3.56
CA TYR A 79 -8.19 -10.11 4.29
C TYR A 79 -8.32 -8.73 4.96
N TYR A 80 -7.88 -8.65 6.21
CA TYR A 80 -7.78 -7.42 7.00
C TYR A 80 -6.32 -7.24 7.42
N PRO A 81 -5.54 -6.44 6.68
CA PRO A 81 -4.13 -6.19 6.99
C PRO A 81 -3.99 -5.39 8.29
N SER A 82 -2.90 -5.62 9.01
CA SER A 82 -2.53 -4.76 10.14
C SER A 82 -2.02 -3.41 9.67
N GLU A 83 -2.03 -2.40 10.56
CA GLU A 83 -1.42 -1.10 10.26
C GLU A 83 0.07 -1.25 9.90
N GLU A 84 0.78 -2.15 10.57
CA GLU A 84 2.18 -2.42 10.27
C GLU A 84 2.38 -2.99 8.86
N GLU A 85 1.54 -3.93 8.42
CA GLU A 85 1.61 -4.47 7.06
C GLU A 85 1.31 -3.42 6.00
N LEU A 86 0.33 -2.55 6.26
CA LEU A 86 0.01 -1.42 5.39
C LEU A 86 1.19 -0.47 5.24
N VAL A 87 1.87 -0.13 6.35
CA VAL A 87 3.09 0.69 6.32
C VAL A 87 4.19 0.01 5.51
N VAL A 88 4.43 -1.30 5.74
CA VAL A 88 5.47 -2.05 5.02
C VAL A 88 5.20 -2.06 3.52
N SER A 89 3.94 -2.32 3.11
CA SER A 89 3.55 -2.30 1.70
C SER A 89 3.80 -0.94 1.06
N GLU A 90 3.36 0.15 1.70
CA GLU A 90 3.52 1.50 1.13
C GLU A 90 4.99 1.95 1.09
N LEU A 91 5.78 1.65 2.12
CA LEU A 91 7.22 1.91 2.11
C LEU A 91 7.93 1.07 1.04
N GLY A 92 7.54 -0.20 0.88
CA GLY A 92 8.06 -1.09 -0.15
C GLY A 92 7.80 -0.56 -1.56
N LYS A 93 6.58 -0.10 -1.84
CA LYS A 93 6.22 0.55 -3.11
C LYS A 93 7.02 1.83 -3.35
N MET A 94 7.24 2.65 -2.33
CA MET A 94 8.09 3.86 -2.44
C MET A 94 9.54 3.51 -2.78
N ILE A 95 10.09 2.46 -2.15
CA ILE A 95 11.43 1.96 -2.45
C ILE A 95 11.50 1.46 -3.89
N LEU A 96 10.53 0.65 -4.33
CA LEU A 96 10.44 0.14 -5.69
C LEU A 96 10.40 1.30 -6.70
N GLN A 97 9.50 2.26 -6.51
CA GLN A 97 9.34 3.42 -7.37
C GLN A 97 10.64 4.24 -7.45
N LEU A 98 11.33 4.44 -6.33
CA LEU A 98 12.62 5.13 -6.32
C LEU A 98 13.65 4.39 -7.16
N ILE A 99 13.75 3.07 -7.03
CA ILE A 99 14.78 2.28 -7.71
C ILE A 99 14.51 2.18 -9.21
N GLU A 100 13.26 1.93 -9.59
CA GLU A 100 12.85 1.81 -11.00
C GLU A 100 13.00 3.13 -11.75
N SER A 101 13.00 4.26 -11.04
CA SER A 101 13.25 5.59 -11.63
C SER A 101 14.70 5.80 -12.09
N TYR A 102 15.65 4.92 -11.73
CA TYR A 102 17.06 5.05 -12.08
C TYR A 102 17.58 3.83 -12.85
N SER A 103 18.50 4.06 -13.78
CA SER A 103 19.20 2.97 -14.46
C SER A 103 20.15 2.24 -13.50
N LYS A 104 20.52 1.00 -13.83
CA LYS A 104 21.47 0.20 -13.04
C LYS A 104 22.81 0.92 -12.80
N GLN A 105 23.27 1.71 -13.78
CA GLN A 105 24.51 2.48 -13.65
C GLN A 105 24.35 3.65 -12.68
N GLN A 106 23.25 4.41 -12.81
CA GLN A 106 22.92 5.50 -11.89
C GLN A 106 22.76 4.99 -10.46
N LEU A 107 22.08 3.85 -10.27
CA LEU A 107 21.95 3.23 -8.95
C LEU A 107 23.30 2.89 -8.32
N LYS A 108 24.28 2.36 -9.08
CA LYS A 108 25.62 2.11 -8.54
C LYS A 108 26.27 3.40 -8.02
N THR A 109 26.20 4.48 -8.79
CA THR A 109 26.74 5.79 -8.38
C THR A 109 25.99 6.35 -7.17
N LEU A 110 24.67 6.21 -7.12
CA LEU A 110 23.84 6.65 -6.00
C LEU A 110 24.11 5.83 -4.73
N LYS A 111 24.32 4.51 -4.86
CA LYS A 111 24.71 3.65 -3.74
C LYS A 111 26.01 4.11 -3.10
N LEU A 112 27.02 4.43 -3.92
CA LEU A 112 28.28 4.98 -3.44
C LEU A 112 28.09 6.36 -2.79
N ARG A 113 27.33 7.25 -3.43
CA ARG A 113 27.08 8.62 -2.94
C ARG A 113 26.36 8.66 -1.60
N TYR A 114 25.35 7.82 -1.42
CA TYR A 114 24.50 7.80 -0.22
C TYR A 114 24.87 6.68 0.77
N ASN A 115 25.99 5.98 0.53
CA ASN A 115 26.46 4.85 1.33
C ASN A 115 25.37 3.78 1.56
N LEU A 116 24.61 3.46 0.51
CA LEU A 116 23.55 2.47 0.55
C LEU A 116 24.17 1.08 0.56
N LYS A 117 23.83 0.28 1.57
CA LYS A 117 24.23 -1.12 1.65
C LYS A 117 23.39 -1.95 0.71
N SER A 118 24.04 -2.90 0.03
CA SER A 118 23.33 -3.92 -0.73
C SER A 118 22.51 -4.78 0.24
N GLN A 119 21.21 -4.89 -0.01
CA GLN A 119 20.30 -5.69 0.79
C GLN A 119 19.12 -6.14 -0.07
N GLN A 120 18.58 -7.29 0.26
CA GLN A 120 17.36 -7.79 -0.35
C GLN A 120 16.16 -7.37 0.50
N ILE A 121 15.20 -6.72 -0.13
CA ILE A 121 13.98 -6.23 0.51
C ILE A 121 12.84 -7.10 0.02
N ARG A 122 12.02 -7.61 0.94
CA ARG A 122 10.89 -8.49 0.64
C ARG A 122 9.65 -7.99 1.33
N PHE A 123 8.56 -7.88 0.60
CA PHE A 123 7.27 -7.48 1.17
C PHE A 123 6.12 -8.01 0.34
N TYR A 124 4.94 -8.08 0.95
CA TYR A 124 3.69 -8.32 0.25
C TYR A 124 3.06 -6.99 -0.13
N GLU A 125 2.71 -6.83 -1.39
CA GLU A 125 1.92 -5.69 -1.82
C GLU A 125 0.48 -5.81 -1.34
N MET A 126 -0.03 -4.72 -0.78
CA MET A 126 -1.44 -4.56 -0.47
C MET A 126 -2.11 -3.79 -1.60
N SER A 127 -3.13 -4.39 -2.19
CA SER A 127 -4.00 -3.74 -3.17
C SER A 127 -5.35 -3.44 -2.53
N PHE A 128 -6.08 -2.50 -3.12
CA PHE A 128 -7.38 -2.08 -2.62
C PHE A 128 -8.38 -2.15 -3.77
N ARG A 129 -9.62 -2.51 -3.43
CA ARG A 129 -10.74 -2.50 -4.36
C ARG A 129 -11.95 -1.89 -3.69
N HIS A 130 -12.80 -1.23 -4.47
CA HIS A 130 -14.12 -0.82 -4.01
C HIS A 130 -15.24 -1.63 -4.65
N VAL A 131 -16.38 -1.67 -3.96
CA VAL A 131 -17.65 -2.15 -4.51
C VAL A 131 -18.72 -1.11 -4.18
N ASP A 132 -19.45 -0.71 -5.22
CA ASP A 132 -20.61 0.17 -5.10
C ASP A 132 -21.88 -0.69 -5.01
N VAL A 133 -22.50 -0.71 -3.82
CA VAL A 133 -23.71 -1.48 -3.53
C VAL A 133 -24.92 -0.56 -3.59
N MET A 134 -25.87 -0.87 -4.47
CA MET A 134 -27.08 -0.07 -4.63
C MET A 134 -27.84 0.06 -3.31
N GLY A 135 -28.08 1.29 -2.88
CA GLY A 135 -28.78 1.61 -1.62
C GLY A 135 -27.95 1.50 -0.34
N SER A 136 -26.71 0.98 -0.40
CA SER A 136 -25.83 0.83 0.77
C SER A 136 -24.53 1.64 0.67
N GLY A 137 -24.19 2.11 -0.53
CA GLY A 137 -23.04 2.99 -0.76
C GLY A 137 -21.78 2.24 -1.19
N ARG A 138 -20.62 2.88 -0.99
CA ARG A 138 -19.31 2.38 -1.41
C ARG A 138 -18.56 1.72 -0.27
N PHE A 139 -18.08 0.50 -0.49
CA PHE A 139 -17.26 -0.24 0.45
C PHE A 139 -15.87 -0.48 -0.13
N PHE A 140 -14.86 -0.52 0.73
CA PHE A 140 -13.47 -0.73 0.35
C PHE A 140 -12.91 -1.97 1.04
N TYR A 141 -12.16 -2.75 0.26
CA TYR A 141 -11.57 -4.02 0.68
C TYR A 141 -10.09 -4.01 0.35
N ALA A 142 -9.29 -4.66 1.20
CA ALA A 142 -7.85 -4.82 1.00
C ALA A 142 -7.56 -6.26 0.55
N ASP A 143 -6.58 -6.43 -0.32
CA ASP A 143 -6.12 -7.75 -0.74
C ASP A 143 -4.60 -7.83 -0.65
N LYS A 144 -4.12 -8.99 -0.20
CA LYS A 144 -2.70 -9.28 -0.03
C LYS A 144 -2.20 -10.06 -1.23
N ALA A 145 -1.18 -9.52 -1.90
CA ALA A 145 -0.57 -10.21 -3.03
C ALA A 145 -0.17 -11.65 -2.66
N ALA A 146 -0.44 -12.59 -3.56
CA ALA A 146 -0.11 -14.00 -3.33
C ALA A 146 1.42 -14.27 -3.33
N LYS A 147 2.20 -13.37 -3.93
CA LYS A 147 3.66 -13.48 -4.03
C LYS A 147 4.32 -12.27 -3.38
N GLU A 148 5.46 -12.50 -2.74
CA GLU A 148 6.31 -11.42 -2.24
C GLU A 148 6.97 -10.68 -3.40
N THR A 149 6.96 -9.36 -3.32
CA THR A 149 7.80 -8.49 -4.15
C THR A 149 9.20 -8.49 -3.58
N ILE A 150 10.19 -8.78 -4.42
CA ILE A 150 11.61 -8.85 -4.07
C ILE A 150 12.35 -7.73 -4.78
N ILE A 151 13.05 -6.90 -4.02
CA ILE A 151 13.88 -5.80 -4.51
C ILE A 151 15.33 -6.05 -4.13
N GLU A 152 16.22 -5.98 -5.11
CA GLU A 152 17.67 -6.06 -4.92
C GLU A 152 18.28 -4.66 -4.89
N LEU A 153 18.63 -4.21 -3.68
CA LEU A 153 19.32 -2.94 -3.46
C LEU A 153 20.82 -3.11 -3.29
#